data_AF-A0A4R0YTU4-F1
#
_entry.id   AF-A0A4R0YTU4-F1
#
_cell.length_a   1.000
_cell.length_b   1.000
_cell.length_c   1.000
_cell.angle_alpha   90.00
_cell.angle_beta   90.00
_cell.angle_gamma   90.00
#
_symmetry.space_group_name_H-M   'P 1'
#
loop_
_entity.id
_entity.type
_entity.pdbx_description
1 polymer ?
#
loop_
_entity_poly.entity_id
_entity_poly.type
_entity_poly.pdbx_seq_one_letter_code
_entity_poly.pdbx_strand_id
1 'polypeptide(L)'
;MNRFSLSAVPVDTTLLREALQQPGSGGFCAFEGWVRDSNDGRAVDGLDYEAYAELAQAEGERILAEAMARYGVADARCAHRTGSLRVGDLAVWIGVSAAHRDEAFRACRYIIDEIKHRLPIWKKEHYLTGESSWVACSHVHREHEHEQAPHGVHVAGTAFVPDYSRQMRLREVGEAGQQRLAAARVLVIGAGGLGCPVLAYLAGAGVGTLGIVDGDRLEASNLHRQTFYDTHGIGERKVELAARRIAALNPTVQVKTWAEPLHAGNAVEVFGQFDLVVECTDDMRSRYLSSDAAVLSGTPLILASVYQYEGQLQVIKAREGTPCLRCLWPEEPAPAAVGSCAASGVLGPVPGVLGAMQATEALGMLLGLPRPDPSSLLLVNLLDQTTQRLAIDAAQGCALHGGCVAVARQALARTRDEGEVDLAFVHLEDAILAGFALVDLREPQEIADAPLPDLPCRRIPSAEIASRAAELGDGRQLLICTSGRRSGHAARLLRAAGWHEVHSLAGGLRALRERLPG
;
A
#
# COMPACT_ATOMS: atom_id res chain seq x y z
N MET A 1 32.11 -4.77 35.33
CA MET A 1 31.50 -3.44 35.13
C MET A 1 31.22 -3.29 33.65
N ASN A 2 30.08 -2.69 33.31
CA ASN A 2 29.75 -2.36 31.93
C ASN A 2 30.79 -1.36 31.40
N ARG A 3 31.22 -1.54 30.15
CA ARG A 3 32.18 -0.65 29.47
C ARG A 3 31.47 0.55 28.88
N PHE A 4 30.19 0.40 28.54
CA PHE A 4 29.31 1.50 28.15
C PHE A 4 28.43 1.94 29.33
N SER A 5 28.11 3.23 29.44
CA SER A 5 27.15 3.72 30.42
C SER A 5 26.37 4.93 29.93
N LEU A 6 25.12 5.04 30.42
CA LEU A 6 24.29 6.23 30.31
C LEU A 6 24.22 6.94 31.66
N SER A 7 24.30 8.27 31.66
CA SER A 7 24.21 9.05 32.90
C SER A 7 23.35 10.29 32.73
N ALA A 8 22.36 10.46 33.63
CA ALA A 8 21.59 11.70 33.71
C ALA A 8 22.39 12.85 34.37
N VAL A 9 23.44 12.52 35.13
CA VAL A 9 24.30 13.45 35.87
C VAL A 9 25.69 13.60 35.22
N PRO A 10 26.45 14.68 35.50
CA PRO A 10 27.80 14.86 34.97
C PRO A 10 28.68 13.63 35.12
N VAL A 11 29.37 13.29 34.03
CA VAL A 11 30.25 12.11 33.97
C VAL A 11 31.57 12.46 34.67
N ASP A 12 31.97 11.63 35.63
CA ASP A 12 33.30 11.73 36.26
C ASP A 12 34.34 11.04 35.36
N THR A 13 35.04 11.85 34.56
CA THR A 13 36.06 11.37 33.63
C THR A 13 37.33 10.89 34.33
N THR A 14 37.57 11.29 35.58
CA THR A 14 38.74 10.87 36.37
C THR A 14 38.61 9.39 36.72
N LEU A 15 37.45 9.01 37.27
CA LEU A 15 37.15 7.61 37.60
C LEU A 15 37.17 6.70 36.36
N LEU A 16 36.61 7.16 35.24
CA LEU A 16 36.62 6.38 34.00
C LEU A 16 38.03 6.22 33.43
N ARG A 17 38.88 7.24 33.54
CA ARG A 17 40.28 7.19 33.11
C ARG A 17 41.11 6.27 33.99
N GLU A 18 40.98 6.35 35.31
CA GLU A 18 41.68 5.47 36.25
C GLU A 18 41.39 4.01 35.96
N ALA A 19 40.14 3.68 35.62
CA ALA A 19 39.73 2.33 35.27
C ALA A 19 40.34 1.79 33.96
N LEU A 20 40.93 2.65 33.13
CA LEU A 20 41.62 2.30 31.88
C LEU A 20 43.14 2.23 32.03
N GLN A 21 43.70 2.59 33.19
CA GLN A 21 45.13 2.49 33.45
C GLN A 21 45.52 1.04 33.69
N GLN A 22 46.36 0.50 32.80
CA GLN A 22 46.88 -0.86 32.92
C GLN A 22 48.39 -0.87 32.74
N PRO A 23 49.15 -1.75 33.43
CA PRO A 23 50.61 -1.79 33.34
C PRO A 23 51.17 -2.04 31.92
N GLY A 24 50.37 -2.65 31.03
CA GLY A 24 50.75 -2.95 29.64
C GLY A 24 50.40 -1.87 28.62
N SER A 25 49.78 -0.75 29.03
CA SER A 25 49.30 0.28 28.12
C SER A 25 50.37 1.33 27.85
N GLY A 26 50.97 1.30 26.66
CA GLY A 26 51.89 2.35 26.18
C GLY A 26 51.21 3.52 25.48
N GLY A 27 49.88 3.45 25.26
CA GLY A 27 49.07 4.50 24.66
C GLY A 27 47.69 4.63 25.32
N PHE A 28 47.27 5.88 25.55
CA PHE A 28 45.92 6.23 26.01
C PHE A 28 45.38 7.33 25.11
N CYS A 29 44.14 7.17 24.63
CA CYS A 29 43.44 8.17 23.84
C CYS A 29 42.06 8.41 24.47
N ALA A 30 41.65 9.66 24.60
CA ALA A 30 40.30 10.01 25.00
C ALA A 30 39.68 11.00 24.01
N PHE A 31 38.37 10.88 23.82
CA PHE A 31 37.55 11.82 23.09
C PHE A 31 36.46 12.37 24.01
N GLU A 32 36.23 13.68 23.91
CA GLU A 32 35.19 14.38 24.63
C GLU A 32 34.32 15.17 23.66
N GLY A 33 33.02 14.89 23.65
CA GLY A 33 32.03 15.66 22.90
C GLY A 33 31.34 16.65 23.83
N TRP A 34 31.50 17.95 23.56
CA TRP A 34 30.97 19.04 24.38
C TRP A 34 29.78 19.70 23.68
N VAL A 35 28.82 20.21 24.46
CA VAL A 35 27.74 21.03 23.91
C VAL A 35 28.30 22.40 23.51
N ARG A 36 28.12 22.78 22.25
CA ARG A 36 28.55 24.07 21.68
C ARG A 36 27.39 25.05 21.62
N ASP A 37 27.72 26.34 21.58
CA ASP A 37 26.76 27.46 21.52
C ASP A 37 26.12 27.67 20.14
N SER A 38 26.53 26.90 19.12
CA SER A 38 26.08 27.07 17.75
C SER A 38 25.97 25.74 16.99
N ASN A 39 24.91 25.58 16.19
CA ASN A 39 24.75 24.45 15.26
C ASN A 39 24.19 24.95 13.93
N ASP A 40 24.83 24.61 12.81
CA ASP A 40 24.47 25.05 11.45
C ASP A 40 24.15 26.55 11.31
N GLY A 41 24.92 27.40 12.00
CA GLY A 41 24.79 28.86 11.97
C GLY A 41 23.71 29.45 12.89
N ARG A 42 23.02 28.62 13.70
CA ARG A 42 22.03 29.07 14.70
C ARG A 42 22.58 28.96 16.11
N ALA A 43 22.25 29.92 16.97
CA ALA A 43 22.63 29.93 18.38
C ALA A 43 21.73 28.98 19.20
N VAL A 44 22.34 28.16 20.05
CA VAL A 44 21.71 27.10 20.86
C VAL A 44 21.97 27.39 22.34
N ASP A 45 20.97 27.28 23.21
CA ASP A 45 21.12 27.51 24.66
C ASP A 45 21.29 26.22 25.48
N GLY A 46 20.96 25.06 24.89
CA GLY A 46 21.14 23.74 25.47
C GLY A 46 20.65 22.60 24.56
N LEU A 47 20.84 21.36 25.02
CA LEU A 47 20.42 20.14 24.35
C LEU A 47 19.72 19.20 25.33
N ASP A 48 18.64 18.54 24.91
CA ASP A 48 18.11 17.37 25.62
C ASP A 48 18.48 16.08 24.89
N TYR A 49 19.04 15.11 25.60
CA TYR A 49 19.30 13.76 25.08
C TYR A 49 18.30 12.75 25.65
N GLU A 50 17.56 12.08 24.76
CA GLU A 50 16.69 10.96 25.11
C GLU A 50 17.23 9.65 24.54
N ALA A 51 17.12 8.56 25.30
CA ALA A 51 17.63 7.25 24.91
C ALA A 51 16.70 6.14 25.41
N TYR A 52 16.52 5.09 24.60
CA TYR A 52 16.01 3.82 25.11
C TYR A 52 17.14 3.11 25.83
N ALA A 53 17.19 3.26 27.16
CA ALA A 53 18.37 2.92 27.96
C ALA A 53 18.88 1.48 27.73
N GLU A 54 17.99 0.49 27.67
CA GLU A 54 18.37 -0.91 27.47
C GLU A 54 18.98 -1.19 26.08
N LEU A 55 18.40 -0.60 25.03
CA LEU A 55 18.89 -0.75 23.65
C LEU A 55 20.21 -0.01 23.44
N ALA A 56 20.29 1.23 23.93
CA ALA A 56 21.52 2.03 23.87
C ALA A 56 22.65 1.36 24.66
N GLN A 57 22.35 0.77 25.82
CA GLN A 57 23.32 0.01 26.60
C GLN A 57 23.84 -1.21 25.82
N ALA A 58 22.94 -2.02 25.27
CA ALA A 58 23.31 -3.22 24.51
C ALA A 58 24.14 -2.89 23.26
N GLU A 59 23.73 -1.87 22.51
CA GLU A 59 24.42 -1.46 21.28
C GLU A 59 25.76 -0.77 21.58
N GLY A 60 25.83 0.05 22.63
CA GLY A 60 27.07 0.67 23.08
C GLY A 60 28.13 -0.36 23.52
N GLU A 61 27.71 -1.41 24.24
CA GLU A 61 28.61 -2.53 24.58
C GLU A 61 29.09 -3.27 23.32
N ARG A 62 28.21 -3.46 22.32
CA ARG A 62 28.58 -4.09 21.04
C ARG A 62 29.62 -3.29 20.28
N ILE A 63 29.45 -1.97 20.18
CA ILE A 63 30.42 -1.06 19.53
C ILE A 63 31.79 -1.14 20.21
N LEU A 64 31.82 -1.11 21.55
CA LEU A 64 33.08 -1.21 22.31
C LEU A 64 33.75 -2.57 22.10
N ALA A 65 32.99 -3.66 22.14
CA ALA A 65 33.53 -5.00 21.89
C ALA A 65 34.10 -5.14 20.47
N GLU A 66 33.43 -4.59 19.45
CA GLU A 66 33.91 -4.55 18.07
C GLU A 66 35.21 -3.75 17.94
N ALA A 67 35.29 -2.57 18.58
CA ALA A 67 36.50 -1.76 18.59
C ALA A 67 37.69 -2.50 19.23
N MET A 68 37.46 -3.14 20.37
CA MET A 68 38.49 -3.91 21.07
C MET A 68 39.00 -5.08 20.24
N ALA A 69 38.08 -5.84 19.63
CA ALA A 69 38.44 -6.97 18.77
C ALA A 69 39.16 -6.52 17.49
N ARG A 70 38.70 -5.42 16.87
CA ARG A 70 39.23 -4.92 15.59
C ARG A 70 40.63 -4.33 15.69
N TYR A 71 40.91 -3.61 16.78
CA TYR A 71 42.16 -2.87 16.94
C TYR A 71 43.09 -3.46 18.01
N GLY A 72 42.71 -4.57 18.65
CA GLY A 72 43.54 -5.25 19.64
C GLY A 72 43.86 -4.40 20.88
N VAL A 73 42.95 -3.49 21.27
CA VAL A 73 43.17 -2.59 22.41
C VAL A 73 42.88 -3.30 23.73
N ALA A 74 43.58 -2.88 24.79
CA ALA A 74 43.52 -3.53 26.10
C ALA A 74 42.18 -3.30 26.82
N ASP A 75 41.68 -2.07 26.79
CA ASP A 75 40.33 -1.74 27.28
C ASP A 75 39.80 -0.47 26.60
N ALA A 76 38.47 -0.37 26.51
CA ALA A 76 37.78 0.79 25.97
C ALA A 76 36.49 1.02 26.76
N ARG A 77 36.20 2.28 27.06
CA ARG A 77 35.00 2.69 27.79
C ARG A 77 34.34 3.89 27.15
N CYS A 78 33.03 3.97 27.29
CA CYS A 78 32.25 5.11 26.83
C CYS A 78 31.14 5.45 27.83
N ALA A 79 30.98 6.73 28.13
CA ALA A 79 29.88 7.27 28.90
C ALA A 79 29.15 8.35 28.11
N HIS A 80 27.84 8.22 27.98
CA HIS A 80 27.00 9.20 27.28
C HIS A 80 25.99 9.82 28.25
N ARG A 81 25.84 11.15 28.21
CA ARG A 81 24.84 11.87 28.99
C ARG A 81 23.45 11.72 28.40
N THR A 82 22.45 11.67 29.27
CA THR A 82 21.02 11.78 28.93
C THR A 82 20.37 12.90 29.75
N GLY A 83 19.20 13.37 29.34
CA GLY A 83 18.53 14.52 29.94
C GLY A 83 19.05 15.85 29.40
N SER A 84 18.79 16.94 30.14
CA SER A 84 19.14 18.31 29.74
C SER A 84 20.59 18.65 30.01
N LEU A 85 21.28 19.19 29.00
CA LEU A 85 22.65 19.67 29.04
C LEU A 85 22.72 21.13 28.58
N ARG A 86 23.57 21.92 29.22
CA ARG A 86 23.85 23.31 28.87
C ARG A 86 25.06 23.40 27.95
N VAL A 87 25.19 24.54 27.26
CA VAL A 87 26.42 24.87 26.52
C VAL A 87 27.63 24.73 27.46
N GLY A 88 28.66 24.02 26.99
CA GLY A 88 29.86 23.68 27.76
C GLY A 88 29.78 22.35 28.52
N ASP A 89 28.61 21.71 28.62
CA ASP A 89 28.52 20.40 29.28
C ASP A 89 29.13 19.29 28.41
N LEU A 90 29.76 18.31 29.08
CA LEU A 90 30.26 17.09 28.45
C LEU A 90 29.09 16.16 28.11
N ALA A 91 28.85 15.93 26.82
CA ALA A 91 27.76 15.07 26.33
C ALA A 91 28.19 13.60 26.18
N VAL A 92 29.41 13.36 25.70
CA VAL A 92 29.93 12.00 25.51
C VAL A 92 31.42 11.97 25.82
N TRP A 93 31.85 10.93 26.52
CA TRP A 93 33.25 10.66 26.81
C TRP A 93 33.60 9.24 26.35
N ILE A 94 34.72 9.10 25.67
CA ILE A 94 35.28 7.82 25.23
C ILE A 94 36.73 7.77 25.68
N GLY A 95 37.16 6.65 26.25
CA GLY A 95 38.54 6.39 26.60
C GLY A 95 38.99 5.04 26.08
N VAL A 96 40.20 4.97 25.53
CA VAL A 96 40.81 3.76 24.98
C VAL A 96 42.24 3.63 25.46
N SER A 97 42.58 2.42 25.92
CA SER A 97 43.90 2.05 26.43
C SER A 97 44.49 0.94 25.56
N ALA A 98 45.71 1.13 25.05
CA ALA A 98 46.35 0.20 24.12
C ALA A 98 47.87 0.12 24.35
N ALA A 99 48.50 -0.91 23.80
CA ALA A 99 49.96 -1.08 23.86
C ALA A 99 50.71 0.04 23.11
N HIS A 100 50.17 0.49 21.97
CA HIS A 100 50.72 1.61 21.20
C HIS A 100 49.65 2.66 20.89
N ARG A 101 50.11 3.87 20.56
CA ARG A 101 49.25 5.05 20.39
C ARG A 101 48.32 4.95 19.17
N ASP A 102 48.75 4.28 18.10
CA ASP A 102 48.03 4.28 16.82
C ASP A 102 46.72 3.49 16.93
N GLU A 103 46.74 2.35 17.62
CA GLU A 103 45.57 1.54 17.93
C GLU A 103 44.61 2.30 18.85
N ALA A 104 45.13 3.01 19.85
CA ALA A 104 44.31 3.83 20.73
C ALA A 104 43.55 4.92 19.96
N PHE A 105 44.20 5.62 19.03
CA PHE A 105 43.55 6.62 18.18
C PHE A 105 42.50 6.01 17.24
N ARG A 106 42.84 4.90 16.56
CA ARG A 106 41.93 4.25 15.60
C ARG A 106 40.68 3.69 16.28
N ALA A 107 40.83 3.03 17.43
CA ALA A 107 39.70 2.55 18.20
C ALA A 107 38.85 3.70 18.77
N CYS A 108 39.48 4.75 19.32
CA CYS A 108 38.74 5.91 19.86
C CYS A 108 37.90 6.60 18.78
N ARG A 109 38.49 6.78 17.58
CA ARG A 109 37.79 7.32 16.42
C ARG A 109 36.63 6.43 15.95
N TYR A 110 36.87 5.13 15.83
CA TYR A 110 35.84 4.18 15.44
C TYR A 110 34.66 4.21 16.40
N ILE A 111 34.90 4.23 17.72
CA ILE A 111 33.83 4.23 18.72
C ILE A 111 32.95 5.48 18.59
N ILE A 112 33.51 6.69 18.44
CA ILE A 112 32.67 7.89 18.30
C ILE A 112 31.87 7.90 17.00
N ASP A 113 32.46 7.46 15.90
CA ASP A 113 31.79 7.41 14.60
C ASP A 113 30.62 6.41 14.64
N GLU A 114 30.83 5.23 15.22
CA GLU A 114 29.77 4.21 15.37
C GLU A 114 28.72 4.62 16.40
N ILE A 115 29.08 5.30 17.49
CA ILE A 115 28.09 5.86 18.45
C ILE A 115 27.20 6.87 17.75
N LYS A 116 27.79 7.76 16.93
CA LYS A 116 27.04 8.73 16.13
C LYS A 116 26.14 8.06 15.09
N HIS A 117 26.43 6.83 14.67
CA HIS A 117 25.71 6.15 13.59
C HIS A 117 24.65 5.16 14.09
N ARG A 118 24.96 4.35 15.11
CA ARG A 118 24.16 3.18 15.52
C ARG A 118 23.49 3.34 16.87
N LEU A 119 24.00 4.21 17.74
CA LEU A 119 23.50 4.30 19.10
C LEU A 119 22.11 4.98 19.11
N PRO A 120 21.05 4.33 19.63
CA PRO A 120 19.69 4.87 19.63
C PRO A 120 19.53 5.95 20.71
N ILE A 121 20.13 7.11 20.46
CA ILE A 121 20.03 8.34 21.25
C ILE A 121 19.61 9.49 20.33
N TRP A 122 18.57 10.21 20.73
CA TRP A 122 18.04 11.37 20.02
C TRP A 122 18.42 12.65 20.76
N LYS A 123 18.72 13.71 19.99
CA LYS A 123 18.94 15.05 20.55
C LYS A 123 17.79 15.97 20.17
N LYS A 124 17.29 16.73 21.14
CA LYS A 124 16.40 17.87 20.93
C LYS A 124 17.20 19.14 21.18
N GLU A 125 17.24 20.02 20.18
CA GLU A 125 17.95 21.30 20.30
C GLU A 125 16.96 22.39 20.72
N HIS A 126 17.37 23.25 21.65
CA HIS A 126 16.63 24.44 22.06
C HIS A 126 17.30 25.69 21.48
N TYR A 127 16.59 26.42 20.63
CA TYR A 127 17.09 27.64 20.01
C TYR A 127 16.65 28.87 20.81
N LEU A 128 17.48 29.92 20.81
CA LEU A 128 17.18 31.19 21.49
C LEU A 128 15.89 31.89 20.99
N THR A 129 15.34 31.47 19.86
CA THR A 129 14.07 31.95 19.29
C THR A 129 12.83 31.29 19.91
N GLY A 130 12.99 30.30 20.81
CA GLY A 130 11.91 29.54 21.43
C GLY A 130 11.41 28.34 20.62
N GLU A 131 11.97 28.11 19.44
CA GLU A 131 11.72 26.91 18.63
C GLU A 131 12.57 25.74 19.13
N SER A 132 12.01 24.52 19.12
CA SER A 132 12.77 23.30 19.41
C SER A 132 12.64 22.31 18.26
N SER A 133 13.74 21.65 17.91
CA SER A 133 13.79 20.68 16.80
C SER A 133 14.37 19.36 17.28
N TRP A 134 13.69 18.26 16.93
CA TRP A 134 14.23 16.92 17.10
C TRP A 134 15.20 16.64 15.96
N VAL A 135 16.47 16.46 16.31
CA VAL A 135 17.52 16.14 15.35
C VAL A 135 17.97 14.72 15.68
N ALA A 136 17.75 13.79 14.75
CA ALA A 136 18.43 12.50 14.85
C ALA A 136 19.94 12.74 14.86
N CYS A 137 20.71 11.96 15.62
CA CYS A 137 22.16 11.90 15.45
C CYS A 137 22.46 11.23 14.10
N SER A 138 22.16 11.90 13.00
CA SER A 138 22.54 11.48 11.66
C SER A 138 22.83 12.76 10.91
N HIS A 139 24.11 12.92 10.54
CA HIS A 139 24.66 13.68 9.40
C HIS A 139 26.11 14.06 9.76
N VAL A 140 27.10 13.35 9.20
CA VAL A 140 27.92 13.77 8.04
C VAL A 140 28.65 12.51 7.55
N HIS A 141 28.30 12.04 6.34
CA HIS A 141 29.05 11.01 5.64
C HIS A 141 30.36 11.64 5.10
N ARG A 142 31.52 11.12 5.49
CA ARG A 142 32.76 11.24 4.72
C ARG A 142 33.20 9.82 4.39
N GLU A 143 33.22 9.51 3.10
CA GLU A 143 33.70 8.22 2.59
C GLU A 143 35.13 7.98 3.06
N HIS A 144 35.38 6.81 3.65
CA HIS A 144 36.72 6.29 3.88
C HIS A 144 36.84 4.92 3.20
N GLU A 145 37.96 4.77 2.49
CA GLU A 145 38.31 3.79 1.48
C GLU A 145 37.86 2.33 1.75
N HIS A 146 37.22 1.74 0.73
CA HIS A 146 36.89 0.33 0.65
C HIS A 146 38.15 -0.52 0.40
N GLU A 147 38.52 -1.36 1.36
CA GLU A 147 39.33 -2.55 1.07
C GLU A 147 38.44 -3.60 0.37
N GLN A 148 38.89 -4.00 -0.82
CA GLN A 148 38.20 -4.93 -1.72
C GLN A 148 38.18 -6.34 -1.11
N ALA A 149 36.98 -6.88 -0.85
CA ALA A 149 36.81 -8.30 -0.58
C ALA A 149 36.65 -9.07 -1.91
N PRO A 150 37.25 -10.28 -2.05
CA PRO A 150 37.30 -10.95 -3.34
C PRO A 150 35.94 -11.49 -3.77
N HIS A 151 35.65 -11.30 -5.06
CA HIS A 151 34.53 -11.91 -5.76
C HIS A 151 34.63 -13.43 -5.79
N GLY A 152 33.48 -14.07 -5.60
CA GLY A 152 33.08 -15.21 -6.42
C GLY A 152 33.22 -16.58 -5.76
N VAL A 153 32.09 -17.12 -5.29
CA VAL A 153 31.78 -18.54 -5.46
C VAL A 153 30.35 -18.64 -5.97
N HIS A 154 30.19 -19.05 -7.23
CA HIS A 154 28.91 -19.49 -7.76
C HIS A 154 28.51 -20.80 -7.07
N VAL A 155 27.60 -20.73 -6.11
CA VAL A 155 26.95 -21.91 -5.54
C VAL A 155 25.71 -22.21 -6.36
N ALA A 156 25.65 -23.43 -6.89
CA ALA A 156 24.46 -23.95 -7.56
C ALA A 156 23.30 -24.06 -6.56
N GLY A 157 22.31 -23.17 -6.72
CA GLY A 157 20.88 -23.33 -6.45
C GLY A 157 20.44 -24.01 -5.14
N THR A 158 20.79 -23.47 -3.97
CA THR A 158 19.95 -23.69 -2.80
C THR A 158 18.57 -23.06 -3.06
N ALA A 159 17.48 -23.81 -2.84
CA ALA A 159 16.13 -23.25 -2.93
C ALA A 159 16.05 -21.97 -2.07
N PHE A 160 15.48 -20.89 -2.61
CA PHE A 160 15.32 -19.64 -1.88
C PHE A 160 14.49 -19.89 -0.61
N VAL A 161 15.05 -19.54 0.55
CA VAL A 161 14.34 -19.56 1.83
C VAL A 161 14.14 -18.11 2.26
N PRO A 162 12.88 -17.63 2.36
CA PRO A 162 12.61 -16.29 2.85
C PRO A 162 13.06 -16.13 4.32
N ASP A 163 13.62 -14.96 4.65
CA ASP A 163 13.94 -14.60 6.05
C ASP A 163 12.83 -13.73 6.66
N TYR A 164 11.96 -14.37 7.45
CA TYR A 164 10.90 -13.68 8.21
C TYR A 164 11.31 -13.36 9.66
N SER A 165 12.59 -13.48 10.02
CA SER A 165 13.06 -13.36 11.41
C SER A 165 12.66 -12.03 12.05
N ARG A 166 12.63 -10.92 11.29
CA ARG A 166 12.26 -9.60 11.81
C ARG A 166 10.79 -9.52 12.24
N GLN A 167 9.87 -10.03 11.42
CA GLN A 167 8.45 -10.03 11.78
C GLN A 167 8.12 -11.11 12.81
N MET A 168 8.80 -12.27 12.76
CA MET A 168 8.61 -13.35 13.74
C MET A 168 9.10 -12.98 15.15
N ARG A 169 9.95 -11.96 15.32
CA ARG A 169 10.32 -11.42 16.64
C ARG A 169 9.15 -10.73 17.35
N LEU A 170 8.13 -10.29 16.61
CA LEU A 170 6.90 -9.78 17.22
C LEU A 170 6.18 -10.94 17.90
N ARG A 171 5.86 -10.79 19.18
CA ARG A 171 5.29 -11.86 20.02
C ARG A 171 4.01 -12.44 19.42
N GLU A 172 3.18 -11.58 18.85
CA GLU A 172 1.90 -11.93 18.23
C GLU A 172 2.06 -12.61 16.87
N VAL A 173 3.23 -12.49 16.23
CA VAL A 173 3.58 -13.20 15.01
C VAL A 173 4.24 -14.53 15.38
N GLY A 174 5.49 -14.53 15.85
CA GLY A 174 6.21 -15.77 16.14
C GLY A 174 6.20 -16.79 14.98
N GLU A 175 6.53 -18.04 15.27
CA GLU A 175 6.42 -19.13 14.28
C GLU A 175 4.97 -19.43 13.91
N ALA A 176 4.07 -19.45 14.89
CA ALA A 176 2.65 -19.79 14.66
C ALA A 176 1.94 -18.77 13.75
N GLY A 177 2.18 -17.48 13.95
CA GLY A 177 1.66 -16.42 13.09
C GLY A 177 2.25 -16.47 11.69
N GLN A 178 3.54 -16.78 11.56
CA GLN A 178 4.14 -16.98 10.23
C GLN A 178 3.53 -18.17 9.49
N GLN A 179 3.29 -19.30 10.17
CA GLN A 179 2.59 -20.46 9.60
C GLN A 179 1.15 -20.11 9.20
N ARG A 180 0.46 -19.27 9.97
CA ARG A 180 -0.87 -18.76 9.61
C ARG A 180 -0.82 -17.91 8.35
N LEU A 181 0.16 -17.01 8.21
CA LEU A 181 0.35 -16.25 6.97
C LEU A 181 0.64 -17.17 5.79
N ALA A 182 1.54 -18.15 5.96
CA ALA A 182 1.88 -19.12 4.92
C ALA A 182 0.70 -20.02 4.50
N ALA A 183 -0.30 -20.22 5.35
CA ALA A 183 -1.53 -20.95 5.02
C ALA A 183 -2.64 -20.05 4.46
N ALA A 184 -2.54 -18.73 4.63
CA ALA A 184 -3.57 -17.78 4.25
C ALA A 184 -3.66 -17.55 2.74
N ARG A 185 -4.89 -17.30 2.28
CA ARG A 185 -5.22 -16.97 0.90
C ARG A 185 -5.91 -15.61 0.87
N VAL A 186 -5.33 -14.65 0.18
CA VAL A 186 -5.88 -13.28 0.07
C VAL A 186 -6.17 -12.95 -1.39
N LEU A 187 -7.39 -12.47 -1.68
CA LEU A 187 -7.75 -11.92 -2.98
C LEU A 187 -7.53 -10.41 -2.99
N VAL A 188 -6.82 -9.89 -3.99
CA VAL A 188 -6.62 -8.46 -4.21
C VAL A 188 -7.30 -8.07 -5.52
N ILE A 189 -8.30 -7.19 -5.44
CA ILE A 189 -9.08 -6.71 -6.58
C ILE A 189 -8.54 -5.33 -6.98
N GLY A 190 -7.88 -5.26 -8.13
CA GLY A 190 -7.15 -4.09 -8.60
C GLY A 190 -5.67 -4.17 -8.23
N ALA A 191 -4.80 -4.17 -9.23
CA ALA A 191 -3.35 -4.15 -9.14
C ALA A 191 -2.78 -2.76 -9.50
N GLY A 192 -3.56 -1.70 -9.19
CA GLY A 192 -3.25 -0.28 -9.41
C GLY A 192 -2.52 0.37 -8.24
N GLY A 193 -2.75 1.67 -8.02
CA GLY A 193 -1.99 2.46 -7.02
C GLY A 193 -2.18 1.99 -5.58
N LEU A 194 -3.39 1.55 -5.21
CA LEU A 194 -3.69 0.93 -3.91
C LEU A 194 -3.19 -0.52 -3.86
N GLY A 195 -3.39 -1.28 -4.94
CA GLY A 195 -3.04 -2.70 -5.00
C GLY A 195 -1.54 -2.98 -5.00
N CYS A 196 -0.73 -2.11 -5.62
CA CYS A 196 0.73 -2.22 -5.68
C CYS A 196 1.38 -2.43 -4.29
N PRO A 197 1.20 -1.54 -3.31
CA PRO A 197 1.73 -1.75 -1.97
C PRO A 197 1.09 -2.96 -1.27
N VAL A 198 -0.21 -3.24 -1.46
CA VAL A 198 -0.87 -4.43 -0.88
C VAL A 198 -0.17 -5.71 -1.32
N LEU A 199 0.01 -5.89 -2.64
CA LEU A 199 0.65 -7.07 -3.20
C LEU A 199 2.10 -7.20 -2.72
N ALA A 200 2.86 -6.10 -2.72
CA ALA A 200 4.25 -6.10 -2.27
C ALA A 200 4.38 -6.48 -0.78
N TYR A 201 3.58 -5.87 0.09
CA TYR A 201 3.67 -6.13 1.54
C TYR A 201 3.13 -7.51 1.92
N LEU A 202 2.03 -7.98 1.32
CA LEU A 202 1.51 -9.32 1.61
C LEU A 202 2.44 -10.43 1.09
N ALA A 203 3.02 -10.25 -0.10
CA ALA A 203 4.01 -11.19 -0.62
C ALA A 203 5.29 -11.19 0.23
N GLY A 204 5.80 -10.02 0.60
CA GLY A 204 6.97 -9.86 1.47
C GLY A 204 6.75 -10.43 2.87
N ALA A 205 5.52 -10.36 3.40
CA ALA A 205 5.16 -10.95 4.69
C ALA A 205 4.98 -12.48 4.64
N GLY A 206 4.98 -13.09 3.45
CA GLY A 206 4.83 -14.53 3.27
C GLY A 206 3.39 -15.03 3.37
N VAL A 207 2.42 -14.24 2.89
CA VAL A 207 1.06 -14.76 2.65
C VAL A 207 1.13 -15.88 1.62
N GLY A 208 0.59 -17.06 1.94
CA GLY A 208 0.80 -18.27 1.15
C GLY A 208 0.26 -18.23 -0.27
N THR A 209 -0.93 -17.64 -0.45
CA THR A 209 -1.57 -17.49 -1.76
C THR A 209 -2.12 -16.08 -1.95
N LEU A 210 -1.76 -15.45 -3.07
CA LEU A 210 -2.33 -14.19 -3.52
C LEU A 210 -3.15 -14.40 -4.79
N GLY A 211 -4.45 -14.14 -4.71
CA GLY A 211 -5.33 -13.97 -5.87
C GLY A 211 -5.26 -12.52 -6.35
N ILE A 212 -5.19 -12.30 -7.66
CA ILE A 212 -5.12 -10.95 -8.25
C ILE A 212 -6.16 -10.85 -9.36
N VAL A 213 -7.03 -9.84 -9.26
CA VAL A 213 -7.98 -9.48 -10.32
C VAL A 213 -7.60 -8.12 -10.87
N ASP A 214 -7.25 -8.04 -12.15
CA ASP A 214 -7.06 -6.75 -12.83
C ASP A 214 -7.21 -6.94 -14.35
N GLY A 215 -8.09 -6.14 -14.96
CA GLY A 215 -8.38 -6.20 -16.40
C GLY A 215 -7.45 -5.35 -17.27
N ASP A 216 -6.68 -4.46 -16.67
CA ASP A 216 -5.96 -3.42 -17.38
C ASP A 216 -4.58 -3.86 -17.86
N ARG A 217 -4.05 -3.08 -18.80
CA ARG A 217 -2.63 -3.06 -19.16
C ARG A 217 -1.92 -1.91 -18.46
N LEU A 218 -0.62 -2.05 -18.27
CA LEU A 218 0.19 -0.97 -17.71
C LEU A 218 0.38 0.15 -18.73
N GLU A 219 0.11 1.39 -18.33
CA GLU A 219 0.38 2.59 -19.13
C GLU A 219 1.50 3.44 -18.52
N ALA A 220 2.20 4.23 -19.32
CA ALA A 220 3.19 5.19 -18.81
C ALA A 220 2.59 6.16 -17.78
N SER A 221 1.33 6.57 -17.97
CA SER A 221 0.54 7.42 -17.08
C SER A 221 0.33 6.83 -15.68
N ASN A 222 0.58 5.52 -15.49
CA ASN A 222 0.33 4.81 -14.24
C ASN A 222 1.56 4.82 -13.32
N LEU A 223 2.77 4.93 -13.87
CA LEU A 223 4.03 4.70 -13.17
C LEU A 223 4.28 5.66 -11.99
N HIS A 224 3.75 6.88 -12.03
CA HIS A 224 3.92 7.85 -10.94
C HIS A 224 3.26 7.43 -9.61
N ARG A 225 2.34 6.45 -9.65
CA ARG A 225 1.61 5.96 -8.46
C ARG A 225 1.56 4.43 -8.33
N GLN A 226 2.01 3.69 -9.36
CA GLN A 226 2.05 2.23 -9.38
C GLN A 226 3.50 1.76 -9.33
N THR A 227 4.17 2.05 -8.21
CA THR A 227 5.63 1.86 -8.03
C THR A 227 6.08 0.40 -7.97
N PHE A 228 5.14 -0.55 -8.01
CA PHE A 228 5.43 -1.97 -8.13
C PHE A 228 5.93 -2.36 -9.53
N TYR A 229 5.60 -1.56 -10.54
CA TYR A 229 5.98 -1.77 -11.93
C TYR A 229 7.10 -0.82 -12.39
N ASP A 230 7.64 -1.09 -13.58
CA ASP A 230 8.64 -0.26 -14.22
C ASP A 230 8.30 -0.05 -15.70
N THR A 231 9.12 0.77 -16.38
CA THR A 231 8.92 1.16 -17.77
C THR A 231 8.99 -0.02 -18.75
N HIS A 232 9.61 -1.14 -18.39
CA HIS A 232 9.70 -2.30 -19.26
C HIS A 232 8.37 -3.06 -19.37
N GLY A 233 7.49 -2.91 -18.39
CA GLY A 233 6.18 -3.56 -18.38
C GLY A 233 5.08 -2.83 -19.17
N ILE A 234 5.35 -1.65 -19.75
CA ILE A 234 4.31 -0.86 -20.42
C ILE A 234 3.68 -1.69 -21.57
N GLY A 235 2.34 -1.74 -21.58
CA GLY A 235 1.55 -2.51 -22.53
C GLY A 235 1.24 -3.95 -22.08
N GLU A 236 1.95 -4.49 -21.09
CA GLU A 236 1.66 -5.82 -20.53
C GLU A 236 0.47 -5.78 -19.57
N ARG A 237 -0.22 -6.93 -19.37
CA ARG A 237 -1.35 -7.00 -18.43
C ARG A 237 -0.86 -6.84 -17.00
N LYS A 238 -1.54 -6.02 -16.21
CA LYS A 238 -1.14 -5.75 -14.80
C LYS A 238 -1.12 -7.03 -13.96
N VAL A 239 -2.07 -7.94 -14.15
CA VAL A 239 -2.07 -9.24 -13.44
C VAL A 239 -0.83 -10.08 -13.70
N GLU A 240 -0.34 -10.11 -14.94
CA GLU A 240 0.85 -10.90 -15.33
C GLU A 240 2.13 -10.24 -14.81
N LEU A 241 2.21 -8.91 -14.89
CA LEU A 241 3.28 -8.12 -14.28
C LEU A 241 3.36 -8.33 -12.77
N ALA A 242 2.21 -8.24 -12.09
CA ALA A 242 2.14 -8.41 -10.65
C ALA A 242 2.58 -9.81 -10.23
N ALA A 243 2.12 -10.85 -10.93
CA ALA A 243 2.53 -12.23 -10.68
C ALA A 243 4.05 -12.42 -10.83
N ARG A 244 4.65 -11.88 -11.90
CA ARG A 244 6.11 -11.92 -12.08
C ARG A 244 6.86 -11.19 -10.98
N ARG A 245 6.38 -10.01 -10.56
CA ARG A 245 6.98 -9.23 -9.48
C ARG A 245 6.89 -9.92 -8.13
N ILE A 246 5.77 -10.55 -7.82
CA ILE A 246 5.60 -11.36 -6.59
C ILE A 246 6.56 -12.55 -6.62
N ALA A 247 6.64 -13.29 -7.73
CA ALA A 247 7.55 -14.43 -7.85
C ALA A 247 9.03 -14.01 -7.70
N ALA A 248 9.40 -12.83 -8.21
CA ALA A 248 10.73 -12.26 -8.05
C ALA A 248 11.01 -11.79 -6.60
N LEU A 249 10.00 -11.23 -5.93
CA LEU A 249 10.11 -10.75 -4.54
C LEU A 249 10.15 -11.91 -3.54
N ASN A 250 9.26 -12.88 -3.71
CA ASN A 250 9.12 -14.02 -2.81
C ASN A 250 8.54 -15.25 -3.56
N PRO A 251 9.40 -16.17 -4.05
CA PRO A 251 8.97 -17.33 -4.86
C PRO A 251 8.22 -18.41 -4.07
N THR A 252 8.09 -18.29 -2.73
CA THR A 252 7.27 -19.23 -1.93
C THR A 252 5.77 -18.91 -1.98
N VAL A 253 5.41 -17.72 -2.45
CA VAL A 253 4.01 -17.26 -2.57
C VAL A 253 3.40 -17.79 -3.86
N GLN A 254 2.26 -18.46 -3.74
CA GLN A 254 1.47 -18.90 -4.89
C GLN A 254 0.62 -17.75 -5.42
N VAL A 255 0.59 -17.55 -6.73
CA VAL A 255 -0.21 -16.49 -7.35
C VAL A 255 -1.30 -17.09 -8.24
N LYS A 256 -2.53 -16.63 -8.08
CA LYS A 256 -3.66 -16.91 -8.98
C LYS A 256 -4.13 -15.62 -9.62
N THR A 257 -4.37 -15.62 -10.92
CA THR A 257 -4.71 -14.41 -11.67
C THR A 257 -6.05 -14.52 -12.37
N TRP A 258 -6.78 -13.41 -12.39
CA TRP A 258 -7.97 -13.18 -13.19
C TRP A 258 -7.75 -11.91 -14.01
N ALA A 259 -7.51 -12.10 -15.31
CA ALA A 259 -7.33 -10.99 -16.26
C ALA A 259 -8.66 -10.34 -16.68
N GLU A 260 -9.79 -10.88 -16.21
CA GLU A 260 -11.12 -10.33 -16.42
C GLU A 260 -11.67 -9.80 -15.09
N PRO A 261 -12.42 -8.67 -15.10
CA PRO A 261 -13.05 -8.16 -13.90
C PRO A 261 -14.03 -9.17 -13.27
N LEU A 262 -14.20 -9.10 -11.95
CA LEU A 262 -15.29 -9.80 -11.29
C LEU A 262 -16.63 -9.21 -11.71
N HIS A 263 -17.64 -10.07 -11.77
CA HIS A 263 -19.01 -9.69 -12.10
C HIS A 263 -20.00 -10.43 -11.20
N ALA A 264 -21.27 -10.02 -11.20
CA ALA A 264 -22.30 -10.59 -10.34
C ALA A 264 -22.44 -12.13 -10.46
N GLY A 265 -22.15 -12.68 -11.64
CA GLY A 265 -22.19 -14.13 -11.87
C GLY A 265 -21.07 -14.96 -11.22
N ASN A 266 -19.91 -14.37 -10.85
CA ASN A 266 -18.76 -15.15 -10.34
C ASN A 266 -18.21 -14.63 -9.00
N ALA A 267 -18.49 -13.39 -8.60
CA ALA A 267 -17.84 -12.74 -7.47
C ALA A 267 -17.99 -13.53 -6.17
N VAL A 268 -19.19 -14.04 -5.86
CA VAL A 268 -19.45 -14.80 -4.62
C VAL A 268 -18.64 -16.09 -4.55
N GLU A 269 -18.57 -16.83 -5.67
CA GLU A 269 -17.81 -18.08 -5.75
C GLU A 269 -16.31 -17.83 -5.61
N VAL A 270 -15.79 -16.81 -6.29
CA VAL A 270 -14.37 -16.44 -6.20
C VAL A 270 -14.02 -16.03 -4.77
N PHE A 271 -14.84 -15.20 -4.12
CA PHE A 271 -14.62 -14.77 -2.73
C PHE A 271 -14.52 -15.96 -1.78
N GLY A 272 -15.40 -16.95 -1.92
CA GLY A 272 -15.39 -18.16 -1.08
C GLY A 272 -14.13 -19.03 -1.17
N GLN A 273 -13.22 -18.74 -2.12
CA GLN A 273 -11.91 -19.42 -2.24
C GLN A 273 -10.81 -18.78 -1.39
N PHE A 274 -11.10 -17.65 -0.72
CA PHE A 274 -10.11 -16.86 0.01
C PHE A 274 -10.54 -16.63 1.46
N ASP A 275 -9.56 -16.32 2.32
CA ASP A 275 -9.80 -16.06 3.73
C ASP A 275 -10.05 -14.56 4.00
N LEU A 276 -9.63 -13.71 3.06
CA LEU A 276 -9.77 -12.26 3.10
C LEU A 276 -9.73 -11.68 1.68
N VAL A 277 -10.50 -10.62 1.44
CA VAL A 277 -10.47 -9.83 0.22
C VAL A 277 -9.99 -8.41 0.50
N VAL A 278 -9.15 -7.86 -0.36
CA VAL A 278 -8.71 -6.47 -0.35
C VAL A 278 -9.13 -5.83 -1.67
N GLU A 279 -10.00 -4.83 -1.60
CA GLU A 279 -10.54 -4.13 -2.75
C GLU A 279 -9.77 -2.82 -2.93
N CYS A 280 -9.10 -2.71 -4.08
CA CYS A 280 -8.11 -1.69 -4.41
C CYS A 280 -8.43 -0.98 -5.73
N THR A 281 -9.65 -1.11 -6.26
CA THR A 281 -10.09 -0.41 -7.47
C THR A 281 -10.48 1.03 -7.16
N ASP A 282 -10.47 1.86 -8.19
CA ASP A 282 -10.94 3.25 -8.14
C ASP A 282 -12.40 3.40 -8.60
N ASP A 283 -13.09 2.28 -8.86
CA ASP A 283 -14.44 2.25 -9.39
C ASP A 283 -15.48 1.97 -8.29
N MET A 284 -16.51 2.82 -8.22
CA MET A 284 -17.57 2.66 -7.23
C MET A 284 -18.41 1.40 -7.48
N ARG A 285 -18.68 1.02 -8.74
CA ARG A 285 -19.47 -0.19 -9.05
C ARG A 285 -18.79 -1.45 -8.52
N SER A 286 -17.49 -1.58 -8.76
CA SER A 286 -16.64 -2.64 -8.24
C SER A 286 -16.69 -2.73 -6.71
N ARG A 287 -16.70 -1.59 -6.01
CA ARG A 287 -16.82 -1.56 -4.54
C ARG A 287 -18.16 -2.09 -4.02
N TYR A 288 -19.27 -1.66 -4.64
CA TYR A 288 -20.59 -2.18 -4.27
C TYR A 288 -20.70 -3.67 -4.56
N LEU A 289 -20.26 -4.12 -5.74
CA LEU A 289 -20.20 -5.54 -6.09
C LEU A 289 -19.37 -6.35 -5.08
N SER A 290 -18.19 -5.84 -4.71
CA SER A 290 -17.28 -6.49 -3.75
C SER A 290 -17.89 -6.55 -2.36
N SER A 291 -18.51 -5.46 -1.88
CA SER A 291 -19.21 -5.44 -0.60
C SER A 291 -20.37 -6.42 -0.57
N ASP A 292 -21.18 -6.47 -1.62
CA ASP A 292 -22.32 -7.37 -1.70
C ASP A 292 -21.86 -8.84 -1.77
N ALA A 293 -20.79 -9.13 -2.54
CA ALA A 293 -20.18 -10.46 -2.60
C ALA A 293 -19.55 -10.88 -1.26
N ALA A 294 -18.93 -9.96 -0.53
CA ALA A 294 -18.41 -10.21 0.81
C ALA A 294 -19.52 -10.63 1.78
N VAL A 295 -20.62 -9.84 1.83
CA VAL A 295 -21.79 -10.14 2.67
C VAL A 295 -22.39 -11.52 2.35
N LEU A 296 -22.49 -11.87 1.07
CA LEU A 296 -23.10 -13.14 0.64
C LEU A 296 -22.18 -14.36 0.84
N SER A 297 -20.87 -14.20 0.68
CA SER A 297 -19.89 -15.27 0.87
C SER A 297 -19.48 -15.45 2.35
N GLY A 298 -19.69 -14.44 3.18
CA GLY A 298 -19.15 -14.38 4.54
C GLY A 298 -17.65 -14.10 4.59
N THR A 299 -17.03 -13.73 3.46
CA THR A 299 -15.58 -13.46 3.37
C THR A 299 -15.32 -12.01 3.78
N PRO A 300 -14.44 -11.75 4.76
CA PRO A 300 -14.14 -10.38 5.15
C PRO A 300 -13.50 -9.59 4.01
N LEU A 301 -13.73 -8.28 4.01
CA LEU A 301 -13.35 -7.37 2.94
C LEU A 301 -12.75 -6.09 3.51
N ILE A 302 -11.63 -5.64 2.95
CA ILE A 302 -11.02 -4.33 3.26
C ILE A 302 -11.18 -3.43 2.04
N LEU A 303 -11.90 -2.34 2.20
CA LEU A 303 -12.12 -1.32 1.18
C LEU A 303 -11.24 -0.10 1.44
N ALA A 304 -10.71 0.49 0.38
CA ALA A 304 -10.18 1.83 0.43
C ALA A 304 -10.57 2.65 -0.80
N SER A 305 -10.63 3.96 -0.62
CA SER A 305 -10.83 4.91 -1.71
C SER A 305 -9.92 6.10 -1.51
N VAL A 306 -9.49 6.70 -2.62
CA VAL A 306 -8.64 7.88 -2.62
C VAL A 306 -9.31 8.98 -3.41
N TYR A 307 -9.21 10.21 -2.91
CA TYR A 307 -9.62 11.41 -3.63
C TYR A 307 -8.63 12.53 -3.33
N GLN A 308 -7.91 12.99 -4.35
CA GLN A 308 -6.86 14.01 -4.24
C GLN A 308 -5.79 13.66 -3.19
N TYR A 309 -5.90 14.25 -1.99
CA TYR A 309 -4.98 14.07 -0.85
C TYR A 309 -5.60 13.29 0.31
N GLU A 310 -6.85 12.88 0.16
CA GLU A 310 -7.64 12.22 1.17
C GLU A 310 -7.86 10.75 0.81
N GLY A 311 -8.03 9.95 1.86
CA GLY A 311 -8.30 8.54 1.76
C GLY A 311 -9.38 8.11 2.74
N GLN A 312 -10.10 7.07 2.38
CA GLN A 312 -11.04 6.39 3.25
C GLN A 312 -10.67 4.92 3.32
N LEU A 313 -10.81 4.31 4.49
CA LEU A 313 -10.59 2.88 4.71
C LEU A 313 -11.71 2.31 5.58
N GLN A 314 -12.27 1.19 5.15
CA GLN A 314 -13.32 0.48 5.88
C GLN A 314 -13.01 -1.03 5.90
N VAL A 315 -13.22 -1.67 7.04
CA VAL A 315 -13.13 -3.13 7.17
C VAL A 315 -14.54 -3.70 7.36
N ILE A 316 -14.99 -4.50 6.39
CA ILE A 316 -16.25 -5.24 6.44
C ILE A 316 -15.95 -6.66 6.91
N LYS A 317 -16.42 -7.00 8.11
CA LYS A 317 -16.23 -8.34 8.70
C LYS A 317 -17.04 -9.44 8.00
N ALA A 318 -18.07 -9.08 7.24
CA ALA A 318 -19.00 -10.00 6.58
C ALA A 318 -19.65 -11.02 7.54
N ARG A 319 -19.90 -10.59 8.78
CA ARG A 319 -20.65 -11.38 9.79
C ARG A 319 -21.99 -10.73 10.06
N GLU A 320 -22.95 -11.53 10.49
CA GLU A 320 -24.25 -11.02 10.93
C GLU A 320 -24.06 -9.94 12.02
N GLY A 321 -24.82 -8.85 11.92
CA GLY A 321 -24.73 -7.71 12.84
C GLY A 321 -23.54 -6.75 12.61
N THR A 322 -22.68 -6.99 11.62
CA THR A 322 -21.58 -6.07 11.27
C THR A 322 -21.93 -5.18 10.07
N PRO A 323 -21.49 -3.90 10.05
CA PRO A 323 -21.85 -2.99 8.97
C PRO A 323 -21.18 -3.38 7.65
N CYS A 324 -21.88 -3.17 6.54
CA CYS A 324 -21.35 -3.25 5.19
C CYS A 324 -21.31 -1.86 4.53
N LEU A 325 -20.87 -1.78 3.27
CA LEU A 325 -20.84 -0.51 2.53
C LEU A 325 -22.23 0.13 2.47
N ARG A 326 -23.27 -0.68 2.24
CA ARG A 326 -24.67 -0.22 2.14
C ARG A 326 -25.26 0.29 3.44
N CYS A 327 -24.70 -0.09 4.60
CA CYS A 327 -25.11 0.49 5.87
C CYS A 327 -24.71 1.97 5.98
N LEU A 328 -23.64 2.36 5.30
CA LEU A 328 -23.16 3.75 5.27
C LEU A 328 -23.72 4.50 4.06
N TRP A 329 -23.75 3.84 2.90
CA TRP A 329 -24.27 4.40 1.64
C TRP A 329 -25.25 3.41 1.00
N PRO A 330 -26.57 3.51 1.30
CA PRO A 330 -27.56 2.50 0.89
C PRO A 330 -27.64 2.26 -0.62
N GLU A 331 -27.54 3.34 -1.40
CA GLU A 331 -27.70 3.32 -2.85
C GLU A 331 -26.39 3.62 -3.57
N GLU A 332 -26.14 2.89 -4.65
CA GLU A 332 -25.03 3.18 -5.55
C GLU A 332 -25.25 4.57 -6.17
N PRO A 333 -24.29 5.50 -6.06
CA PRO A 333 -24.41 6.81 -6.68
C PRO A 333 -24.46 6.68 -8.21
N ALA A 334 -25.28 7.51 -8.85
CA ALA A 334 -25.38 7.52 -10.31
C ALA A 334 -23.99 7.78 -10.95
N PRO A 335 -23.63 7.12 -12.08
CA PRO A 335 -22.30 7.28 -12.70
C PRO A 335 -21.92 8.72 -13.06
N ALA A 336 -22.90 9.61 -13.25
CA ALA A 336 -22.68 11.03 -13.52
C ALA A 336 -22.28 11.85 -12.27
N ALA A 337 -22.56 11.35 -11.07
CA ALA A 337 -22.26 12.01 -9.80
C ALA A 337 -20.87 11.63 -9.24
N VAL A 338 -20.22 10.61 -9.82
CA VAL A 338 -18.92 10.10 -9.38
C VAL A 338 -17.83 10.65 -10.30
N GLY A 339 -16.96 11.53 -9.79
CA GLY A 339 -15.73 11.90 -10.47
C GLY A 339 -14.75 10.72 -10.46
N SER A 340 -13.97 10.52 -11.54
CA SER A 340 -12.91 9.51 -11.54
C SER A 340 -11.62 10.10 -10.97
N CYS A 341 -10.81 9.27 -10.30
CA CYS A 341 -9.47 9.66 -9.86
C CYS A 341 -8.60 10.18 -11.02
N ALA A 342 -8.82 9.64 -12.23
CA ALA A 342 -8.16 10.09 -13.45
C ALA A 342 -8.55 11.52 -13.87
N ALA A 343 -9.80 11.94 -13.62
CA ALA A 343 -10.28 13.28 -13.93
C ALA A 343 -9.93 14.32 -12.84
N SER A 344 -9.87 13.90 -11.57
CA SER A 344 -9.59 14.77 -10.43
C SER A 344 -8.11 14.89 -10.07
N GLY A 345 -7.27 13.98 -10.57
CA GLY A 345 -5.85 13.87 -10.22
C GLY A 345 -5.62 13.24 -8.85
N VAL A 346 -4.47 12.60 -8.67
CA VAL A 346 -4.07 11.98 -7.40
C VAL A 346 -2.57 12.09 -7.19
N LEU A 347 -2.15 12.49 -5.98
CA LEU A 347 -0.75 12.54 -5.60
C LEU A 347 -0.26 11.11 -5.30
N GLY A 348 0.78 10.64 -5.99
CA GLY A 348 1.21 9.23 -5.97
C GLY A 348 1.38 8.58 -4.58
N PRO A 349 1.98 9.25 -3.59
CA PRO A 349 2.04 8.76 -2.21
C PRO A 349 0.69 8.45 -1.56
N VAL A 350 -0.40 9.11 -1.95
CA VAL A 350 -1.72 8.95 -1.31
C VAL A 350 -2.25 7.51 -1.45
N PRO A 351 -2.42 6.94 -2.66
CA PRO A 351 -2.78 5.53 -2.78
C PRO A 351 -1.68 4.59 -2.26
N GLY A 352 -0.41 5.01 -2.27
CA GLY A 352 0.68 4.24 -1.66
C GLY A 352 0.49 4.02 -0.15
N VAL A 353 0.21 5.09 0.59
CA VAL A 353 -0.05 5.06 2.03
C VAL A 353 -1.33 4.29 2.33
N LEU A 354 -2.44 4.59 1.63
CA LEU A 354 -3.71 3.91 1.88
C LEU A 354 -3.64 2.41 1.58
N GLY A 355 -2.93 2.01 0.52
CA GLY A 355 -2.70 0.60 0.22
C GLY A 355 -1.80 -0.10 1.26
N ALA A 356 -0.79 0.60 1.81
CA ALA A 356 -0.02 0.07 2.95
C ALA A 356 -0.89 -0.08 4.22
N MET A 357 -1.84 0.84 4.45
CA MET A 357 -2.83 0.70 5.52
C MET A 357 -3.76 -0.49 5.29
N GLN A 358 -4.21 -0.73 4.05
CA GLN A 358 -4.96 -1.95 3.71
C GLN A 358 -4.16 -3.23 4.00
N ALA A 359 -2.88 -3.26 3.62
CA ALA A 359 -2.00 -4.39 3.91
C ALA A 359 -1.82 -4.62 5.43
N THR A 360 -1.72 -3.53 6.19
CA THR A 360 -1.62 -3.57 7.66
C THR A 360 -2.88 -4.18 8.28
N GLU A 361 -4.07 -3.75 7.84
CA GLU A 361 -5.32 -4.34 8.28
C GLU A 361 -5.41 -5.83 7.89
N ALA A 362 -5.02 -6.17 6.66
CA ALA A 362 -5.02 -7.55 6.18
C ALA A 362 -4.13 -8.47 7.03
N LEU A 363 -2.87 -8.09 7.25
CA LEU A 363 -1.95 -8.84 8.11
C LEU A 363 -2.48 -8.93 9.54
N GLY A 364 -3.00 -7.82 10.08
CA GLY A 364 -3.66 -7.84 11.38
C GLY A 364 -4.81 -8.85 11.44
N MET A 365 -5.59 -9.02 10.35
CA MET A 365 -6.76 -9.91 10.29
C MET A 365 -6.30 -11.36 10.33
N LEU A 366 -5.34 -11.67 9.46
CA LEU A 366 -4.77 -13.00 9.35
C LEU A 366 -4.01 -13.44 10.62
N LEU A 367 -3.38 -12.50 11.33
CA LEU A 367 -2.63 -12.75 12.56
C LEU A 367 -3.49 -12.64 13.83
N GLY A 368 -4.69 -12.05 13.76
CA GLY A 368 -5.56 -11.84 14.92
C GLY A 368 -5.02 -10.78 15.88
N LEU A 369 -4.36 -9.74 15.36
CA LEU A 369 -3.81 -8.66 16.19
C LEU A 369 -4.94 -7.82 16.84
N PRO A 370 -4.71 -7.26 18.05
CA PRO A 370 -5.66 -6.36 18.70
C PRO A 370 -5.93 -5.13 17.81
N ARG A 371 -7.21 -4.76 17.67
CA ARG A 371 -7.62 -3.63 16.83
C ARG A 371 -8.79 -2.84 17.40
N PRO A 372 -8.91 -1.55 17.04
CA PRO A 372 -10.13 -0.78 17.21
C PRO A 372 -11.33 -1.47 16.54
N ASP A 373 -12.54 -1.18 16.98
CA ASP A 373 -13.74 -1.73 16.37
C ASP A 373 -13.78 -1.38 14.86
N PRO A 374 -13.76 -2.39 13.96
CA PRO A 374 -13.81 -2.16 12.52
C PRO A 374 -15.19 -1.67 12.05
N SER A 375 -16.17 -1.53 12.93
CA SER A 375 -17.46 -0.88 12.66
C SER A 375 -17.33 0.65 12.52
N SER A 376 -16.26 1.10 11.86
CA SER A 376 -15.97 2.50 11.62
C SER A 376 -15.37 2.74 10.24
N LEU A 377 -15.63 3.91 9.67
CA LEU A 377 -14.92 4.43 8.52
C LEU A 377 -13.74 5.26 9.02
N LEU A 378 -12.53 4.92 8.58
CA LEU A 378 -11.34 5.74 8.81
C LEU A 378 -11.19 6.74 7.66
N LEU A 379 -11.22 8.02 8.00
CA LEU A 379 -10.86 9.12 7.11
C LEU A 379 -9.41 9.53 7.39
N VAL A 380 -8.65 9.75 6.33
CA VAL A 380 -7.25 10.17 6.38
C VAL A 380 -7.07 11.34 5.44
N ASN A 381 -6.54 12.45 5.94
CA ASN A 381 -6.07 13.55 5.11
C ASN A 381 -4.54 13.61 5.19
N LEU A 382 -3.85 13.45 4.05
CA LEU A 382 -2.39 13.40 4.02
C LEU A 382 -1.73 14.78 3.85
N LEU A 383 -2.49 15.86 3.64
CA LEU A 383 -1.94 17.21 3.66
C LEU A 383 -1.65 17.68 5.10
N ASP A 384 -2.60 17.47 6.00
CA ASP A 384 -2.49 17.88 7.40
C ASP A 384 -2.25 16.70 8.37
N GLN A 385 -2.20 15.48 7.82
CA GLN A 385 -1.97 14.23 8.55
C GLN A 385 -3.07 13.91 9.57
N THR A 386 -4.27 14.48 9.39
CA THR A 386 -5.39 14.19 10.28
C THR A 386 -5.99 12.82 9.99
N THR A 387 -6.42 12.15 11.07
CA THR A 387 -7.16 10.88 10.99
C THR A 387 -8.42 10.98 11.84
N GLN A 388 -9.54 10.55 11.29
CA GLN A 388 -10.83 10.56 11.98
C GLN A 388 -11.53 9.21 11.79
N ARG A 389 -12.06 8.63 12.87
CA ARG A 389 -12.92 7.45 12.80
C ARG A 389 -14.37 7.87 12.97
N LEU A 390 -15.19 7.53 11.98
CA LEU A 390 -16.63 7.68 12.03
C LEU A 390 -17.27 6.33 12.35
N ALA A 391 -17.96 6.22 13.49
CA ALA A 391 -18.67 5.01 13.84
C ALA A 391 -19.83 4.76 12.86
N ILE A 392 -20.05 3.49 12.50
CA ILE A 392 -21.14 3.08 11.61
C ILE A 392 -22.18 2.35 12.44
N ASP A 393 -23.38 2.91 12.53
CA ASP A 393 -24.53 2.24 13.16
C ASP A 393 -25.12 1.20 12.19
N ALA A 394 -24.73 -0.05 12.38
CA ALA A 394 -25.23 -1.16 11.57
C ALA A 394 -26.75 -1.37 11.73
N ALA A 395 -27.32 -1.12 12.91
CA ALA A 395 -28.76 -1.31 13.15
C ALA A 395 -29.58 -0.27 12.37
N GLN A 396 -29.15 0.99 12.43
CA GLN A 396 -29.77 2.06 11.64
C GLN A 396 -29.58 1.81 10.13
N GLY A 397 -28.37 1.48 9.70
CA GLY A 397 -28.08 1.18 8.30
C GLY A 397 -28.92 0.03 7.75
N CYS A 398 -28.94 -1.10 8.47
CA CYS A 398 -29.74 -2.27 8.09
C CYS A 398 -31.23 -1.97 8.01
N ALA A 399 -31.77 -1.13 8.91
CA ALA A 399 -33.16 -0.72 8.86
C ALA A 399 -33.49 0.12 7.62
N LEU A 400 -32.57 0.98 7.18
CA LEU A 400 -32.76 1.83 6.00
C LEU A 400 -32.86 1.04 4.68
N HIS A 401 -32.08 -0.04 4.54
CA HIS A 401 -32.08 -0.84 3.31
C HIS A 401 -32.78 -2.20 3.44
N GLY A 402 -33.29 -2.59 4.63
CA GLY A 402 -34.08 -3.82 4.81
C GLY A 402 -33.25 -5.09 4.99
N GLY A 403 -32.01 -4.97 5.48
CA GLY A 403 -31.11 -6.08 5.82
C GLY A 403 -30.05 -6.39 4.74
N CYS A 404 -28.79 -6.55 5.16
CA CYS A 404 -27.63 -6.64 4.26
C CYS A 404 -27.70 -7.79 3.26
N VAL A 405 -28.07 -9.00 3.71
CA VAL A 405 -28.09 -10.21 2.86
C VAL A 405 -29.16 -10.10 1.77
N ALA A 406 -30.36 -9.64 2.11
CA ALA A 406 -31.46 -9.52 1.16
C ALA A 406 -31.12 -8.48 0.08
N VAL A 407 -30.58 -7.32 0.48
CA VAL A 407 -30.17 -6.26 -0.43
C VAL A 407 -29.03 -6.69 -1.32
N ALA A 408 -27.98 -7.29 -0.76
CA ALA A 408 -26.85 -7.79 -1.56
C ALA A 408 -27.32 -8.79 -2.62
N ARG A 409 -28.23 -9.71 -2.27
CA ARG A 409 -28.79 -10.68 -3.21
C ARG A 409 -29.59 -10.00 -4.34
N GLN A 410 -30.43 -9.02 -4.01
CA GLN A 410 -31.19 -8.26 -5.00
C GLN A 410 -30.28 -7.42 -5.90
N ALA A 411 -29.25 -6.80 -5.33
CA ALA A 411 -28.26 -6.01 -6.07
C ALA A 411 -27.50 -6.87 -7.07
N LEU A 412 -26.97 -8.03 -6.66
CA LEU A 412 -26.29 -8.95 -7.57
C LEU A 412 -27.23 -9.45 -8.69
N ALA A 413 -28.49 -9.76 -8.38
CA ALA A 413 -29.46 -10.16 -9.40
C ALA A 413 -29.66 -9.04 -10.43
N ARG A 414 -29.87 -7.80 -9.99
CA ARG A 414 -29.99 -6.63 -10.88
C ARG A 414 -28.73 -6.41 -11.71
N THR A 415 -27.54 -6.48 -11.11
CA THR A 415 -26.27 -6.30 -11.83
C THR A 415 -26.04 -7.42 -12.85
N ARG A 416 -26.46 -8.66 -12.55
CA ARG A 416 -26.41 -9.76 -13.51
C ARG A 416 -27.33 -9.49 -14.70
N ASP A 417 -28.56 -9.06 -14.44
CA ASP A 417 -29.51 -8.68 -15.49
C ASP A 417 -28.95 -7.52 -16.33
N GLU A 418 -28.29 -6.52 -15.72
CA GLU A 418 -27.61 -5.44 -16.45
C GLU A 418 -26.44 -5.93 -17.32
N GLY A 419 -25.64 -6.88 -16.83
CA GLY A 419 -24.56 -7.49 -17.61
C GLY A 419 -25.07 -8.30 -18.82
N GLU A 420 -26.31 -8.80 -18.76
CA GLU A 420 -26.98 -9.38 -19.93
C GLU A 420 -27.47 -8.30 -20.92
N VAL A 421 -27.59 -7.04 -20.50
CA VAL A 421 -27.93 -5.91 -21.37
C VAL A 421 -26.69 -5.36 -22.07
N ASP A 422 -25.62 -5.06 -21.34
CA ASP A 422 -24.41 -4.44 -21.89
C ASP A 422 -23.41 -5.52 -22.38
N LEU A 423 -23.31 -5.71 -23.70
CA LEU A 423 -22.49 -6.75 -24.34
C LEU A 423 -21.19 -6.19 -24.91
N ALA A 424 -20.08 -6.93 -24.75
CA ALA A 424 -18.78 -6.56 -25.29
C ALA A 424 -18.52 -7.26 -26.62
N PHE A 425 -18.09 -6.49 -27.62
CA PHE A 425 -17.58 -6.97 -28.90
C PHE A 425 -16.20 -6.36 -29.17
N VAL A 426 -15.37 -7.05 -29.96
CA VAL A 426 -14.07 -6.50 -30.42
C VAL A 426 -14.26 -5.74 -31.72
N HIS A 427 -15.09 -6.26 -32.61
CA HIS A 427 -15.51 -5.62 -33.85
C HIS A 427 -17.05 -5.64 -33.97
N LEU A 428 -17.64 -4.67 -34.68
CA LEU A 428 -19.10 -4.63 -34.88
C LEU A 428 -19.58 -5.75 -35.80
N GLU A 429 -18.71 -6.19 -36.68
CA GLU A 429 -18.87 -7.34 -37.56
C GLU A 429 -19.12 -8.63 -36.77
N ASP A 430 -18.44 -8.80 -35.62
CA ASP A 430 -18.63 -9.95 -34.73
C ASP A 430 -20.05 -9.96 -34.15
N ALA A 431 -20.60 -8.79 -33.84
CA ALA A 431 -21.99 -8.68 -33.37
C ALA A 431 -22.98 -9.07 -34.47
N ILE A 432 -22.75 -8.62 -35.71
CA ILE A 432 -23.59 -9.02 -36.85
C ILE A 432 -23.53 -10.54 -37.06
N LEU A 433 -22.33 -11.13 -37.03
CA LEU A 433 -22.13 -12.58 -37.13
C LEU A 433 -22.82 -13.35 -35.99
N ALA A 434 -22.88 -12.76 -34.79
CA ALA A 434 -23.62 -13.29 -33.65
C ALA A 434 -25.16 -13.06 -33.73
N GLY A 435 -25.65 -12.52 -34.85
CA GLY A 435 -27.07 -12.35 -35.15
C GLY A 435 -27.68 -11.05 -34.65
N PHE A 436 -26.87 -10.04 -34.33
CA PHE A 436 -27.37 -8.73 -33.89
C PHE A 436 -27.62 -7.78 -35.05
N ALA A 437 -28.78 -7.11 -35.04
CA ALA A 437 -29.04 -5.92 -35.83
C ALA A 437 -28.48 -4.69 -35.11
N LEU A 438 -27.64 -3.89 -35.80
CA LEU A 438 -26.99 -2.73 -35.21
C LEU A 438 -27.91 -1.50 -35.26
N VAL A 439 -27.99 -0.75 -34.14
CA VAL A 439 -28.76 0.49 -34.04
C VAL A 439 -27.90 1.60 -33.46
N ASP A 440 -27.56 2.60 -34.27
CA ASP A 440 -26.77 3.76 -33.87
C ASP A 440 -27.68 4.85 -33.29
N LEU A 441 -27.46 5.16 -32.01
CA LEU A 441 -28.21 6.15 -31.23
C LEU A 441 -27.57 7.54 -31.21
N ARG A 442 -26.45 7.72 -31.92
CA ARG A 442 -25.72 8.99 -31.95
C ARG A 442 -26.49 10.04 -32.75
N GLU A 443 -26.27 11.30 -32.37
CA GLU A 443 -26.84 12.42 -33.11
C GLU A 443 -26.19 12.57 -34.50
N PRO A 444 -26.87 13.16 -35.50
CA PRO A 444 -26.33 13.29 -36.86
C PRO A 444 -24.94 13.92 -36.91
N GLN A 445 -24.67 14.90 -36.04
CA GLN A 445 -23.36 15.54 -35.94
C GLN A 445 -22.28 14.58 -35.45
N GLU A 446 -22.56 13.77 -34.41
CA GLU A 446 -21.61 12.77 -33.90
C GLU A 446 -21.30 11.68 -34.92
N ILE A 447 -22.27 11.35 -35.78
CA ILE A 447 -22.09 10.40 -36.89
C ILE A 447 -21.24 11.04 -38.00
N ALA A 448 -21.45 12.31 -38.31
CA ALA A 448 -20.65 13.04 -39.29
C ALA A 448 -19.19 13.18 -38.87
N ASP A 449 -18.95 13.49 -37.59
CA ASP A 449 -17.60 13.64 -37.03
C ASP A 449 -16.85 12.29 -36.93
N ALA A 450 -17.60 11.19 -36.82
CA ALA A 450 -17.07 9.85 -36.57
C ALA A 450 -17.95 8.77 -37.22
N PRO A 451 -17.89 8.58 -38.54
CA PRO A 451 -18.73 7.58 -39.21
C PRO A 451 -18.36 6.15 -38.80
N LEU A 452 -19.36 5.26 -38.78
CA LEU A 452 -19.12 3.82 -38.66
C LEU A 452 -18.54 3.28 -39.98
N PRO A 453 -17.85 2.12 -39.95
CA PRO A 453 -17.57 1.35 -41.16
C PRO A 453 -18.86 1.05 -41.93
N ASP A 454 -18.75 0.73 -43.22
CA ASP A 454 -19.89 0.45 -44.11
C ASP A 454 -20.59 -0.87 -43.74
N LEU A 455 -21.35 -0.81 -42.64
CA LEU A 455 -22.05 -1.92 -42.02
C LEU A 455 -23.56 -1.65 -42.02
N PRO A 456 -24.39 -2.69 -42.15
CA PRO A 456 -25.84 -2.56 -42.04
C PRO A 456 -26.21 -2.10 -40.63
N CYS A 457 -26.56 -0.81 -40.50
CA CYS A 457 -26.86 -0.18 -39.22
C CYS A 457 -28.03 0.79 -39.36
N ARG A 458 -29.05 0.62 -38.51
CA ARG A 458 -30.20 1.53 -38.43
C ARG A 458 -29.83 2.73 -37.56
N ARG A 459 -30.25 3.93 -37.96
CA ARG A 459 -29.98 5.17 -37.21
C ARG A 459 -31.26 5.67 -36.56
N ILE A 460 -31.28 5.70 -35.24
CA ILE A 460 -32.40 6.20 -34.44
C ILE A 460 -31.81 7.03 -33.31
N PRO A 461 -31.87 8.37 -33.34
CA PRO A 461 -31.32 9.21 -32.29
C PRO A 461 -31.79 8.79 -30.90
N SER A 462 -30.92 8.91 -29.90
CA SER A 462 -31.20 8.44 -28.54
C SER A 462 -32.47 9.03 -27.93
N ALA A 463 -32.88 10.23 -28.33
CA ALA A 463 -34.11 10.87 -27.85
C ALA A 463 -35.38 10.24 -28.45
N GLU A 464 -35.27 9.60 -29.63
CA GLU A 464 -36.40 9.04 -30.38
C GLU A 464 -36.56 7.53 -30.19
N ILE A 465 -35.56 6.85 -29.62
CA ILE A 465 -35.52 5.38 -29.55
C ILE A 465 -36.73 4.77 -28.83
N ALA A 466 -37.25 5.43 -27.79
CA ALA A 466 -38.41 4.96 -27.05
C ALA A 466 -39.71 5.06 -27.87
N SER A 467 -39.91 6.16 -28.62
CA SER A 467 -41.09 6.35 -29.46
C SER A 467 -41.03 5.54 -30.76
N ARG A 468 -39.81 5.22 -31.22
CA ARG A 468 -39.53 4.46 -32.45
C ARG A 468 -39.16 3.00 -32.18
N ALA A 469 -39.43 2.49 -30.98
CA ALA A 469 -39.11 1.13 -30.56
C ALA A 469 -39.68 0.06 -31.52
N ALA A 470 -40.87 0.29 -32.08
CA ALA A 470 -41.51 -0.59 -33.06
C ALA A 470 -40.67 -0.83 -34.33
N GLU A 471 -39.76 0.07 -34.68
CA GLU A 471 -38.90 -0.09 -35.85
C GLU A 471 -37.84 -1.17 -35.67
N LEU A 472 -37.46 -1.47 -34.42
CA LEU A 472 -36.43 -2.45 -34.09
C LEU A 472 -36.73 -3.83 -34.68
N GLY A 473 -38.01 -4.20 -34.75
CA GLY A 473 -38.47 -5.48 -35.27
C GLY A 473 -38.15 -6.65 -34.33
N ASP A 474 -38.42 -7.86 -34.79
CA ASP A 474 -38.15 -9.09 -34.04
C ASP A 474 -36.67 -9.51 -34.20
N GLY A 475 -36.02 -9.87 -33.10
CA GLY A 475 -34.64 -10.35 -33.08
C GLY A 475 -33.71 -9.49 -32.22
N ARG A 476 -32.44 -9.91 -32.14
CA ARG A 476 -31.43 -9.33 -31.26
C ARG A 476 -30.97 -7.96 -31.76
N GLN A 477 -31.14 -6.93 -30.95
CA GLN A 477 -30.74 -5.56 -31.26
C GLN A 477 -29.52 -5.16 -30.45
N LEU A 478 -28.52 -4.56 -31.09
CA LEU A 478 -27.38 -3.97 -30.41
C LEU A 478 -27.39 -2.45 -30.59
N LEU A 479 -27.72 -1.74 -29.51
CA LEU A 479 -27.72 -0.29 -29.45
C LEU A 479 -26.30 0.23 -29.26
N ILE A 480 -25.93 1.24 -30.05
CA ILE A 480 -24.58 1.81 -30.10
C ILE A 480 -24.68 3.29 -29.79
N CYS A 481 -23.80 3.79 -28.92
CA CYS A 481 -23.54 5.23 -28.81
C CYS A 481 -22.04 5.48 -28.59
N THR A 482 -21.65 6.75 -28.49
CA THR A 482 -20.24 7.14 -28.34
C THR A 482 -19.56 6.52 -27.10
N SER A 483 -20.22 6.51 -25.93
CA SER A 483 -19.63 6.06 -24.65
C SER A 483 -20.30 4.84 -24.00
N GLY A 484 -21.27 4.20 -24.65
CA GLY A 484 -22.08 3.12 -24.08
C GLY A 484 -23.16 3.58 -23.08
N ARG A 485 -23.08 4.80 -22.53
CA ARG A 485 -24.03 5.28 -21.51
C ARG A 485 -25.47 5.46 -22.03
N ARG A 486 -25.64 6.08 -23.20
CA ARG A 486 -26.96 6.32 -23.79
C ARG A 486 -27.59 5.02 -24.30
N SER A 487 -26.80 4.18 -24.98
CA SER A 487 -27.25 2.86 -25.43
C SER A 487 -27.64 1.97 -24.26
N GLY A 488 -26.87 1.96 -23.18
CA GLY A 488 -27.19 1.19 -21.97
C GLY A 488 -28.49 1.66 -21.32
N HIS A 489 -28.70 2.98 -21.20
CA HIS A 489 -29.95 3.53 -20.68
C HIS A 489 -31.15 3.17 -21.56
N ALA A 490 -31.03 3.35 -22.88
CA ALA A 490 -32.08 3.04 -23.84
C ALA A 490 -32.45 1.55 -23.84
N ALA A 491 -31.46 0.65 -23.82
CA ALA A 491 -31.69 -0.80 -23.80
C ALA A 491 -32.44 -1.23 -22.52
N ARG A 492 -32.08 -0.68 -21.35
CA ARG A 492 -32.80 -0.93 -20.09
C ARG A 492 -34.25 -0.44 -20.16
N LEU A 493 -34.48 0.76 -20.69
CA LEU A 493 -35.83 1.33 -20.84
C LEU A 493 -36.70 0.48 -21.76
N LEU A 494 -36.15 0.04 -22.89
CA LEU A 494 -36.85 -0.82 -23.85
C LEU A 494 -37.18 -2.20 -23.27
N ARG A 495 -36.24 -2.83 -22.56
CA ARG A 495 -36.47 -4.12 -21.88
C ARG A 495 -37.56 -4.00 -20.81
N ALA A 496 -37.60 -2.89 -20.06
CA ALA A 496 -38.68 -2.62 -19.11
C ALA A 496 -40.05 -2.45 -19.79
N ALA A 497 -40.07 -2.00 -21.05
CA ALA A 497 -41.26 -1.91 -21.89
C ALA A 497 -41.59 -3.21 -22.66
N GLY A 498 -40.91 -4.32 -22.39
CA GLY A 498 -41.17 -5.65 -22.97
C GLY A 498 -40.29 -6.05 -24.15
N TRP A 499 -39.30 -5.23 -24.53
CA TRP A 499 -38.36 -5.54 -25.62
C TRP A 499 -37.15 -6.31 -25.08
N HIS A 500 -37.29 -7.62 -24.86
CA HIS A 500 -36.29 -8.41 -24.12
C HIS A 500 -34.96 -8.65 -24.86
N GLU A 501 -34.96 -8.70 -26.19
CA GLU A 501 -33.77 -8.96 -27.03
C GLU A 501 -33.03 -7.67 -27.44
N VAL A 502 -33.05 -6.66 -26.57
CA VAL A 502 -32.34 -5.38 -26.79
C VAL A 502 -31.14 -5.29 -25.86
N HIS A 503 -29.99 -5.02 -26.46
CA HIS A 503 -28.69 -4.98 -25.80
C HIS A 503 -27.96 -3.69 -26.15
N SER A 504 -26.93 -3.36 -25.40
CA SER A 504 -26.10 -2.16 -25.60
C SER A 504 -24.65 -2.58 -25.79
N LEU A 505 -23.93 -1.89 -26.67
CA LEU A 505 -22.49 -2.08 -26.80
C LEU A 505 -21.77 -1.51 -25.58
N ALA A 506 -21.19 -2.39 -24.76
CA ALA A 506 -20.45 -2.03 -23.56
C ALA A 506 -19.30 -1.06 -23.89
N GLY A 507 -19.27 0.11 -23.23
CA GLY A 507 -18.30 1.19 -23.46
C GLY A 507 -18.48 1.96 -24.78
N GLY A 508 -19.44 1.56 -25.62
CA GLY A 508 -19.74 2.21 -26.90
C GLY A 508 -18.58 2.18 -27.89
N LEU A 509 -18.59 3.12 -28.84
CA LEU A 509 -17.55 3.19 -29.88
C LEU A 509 -16.15 3.51 -29.34
N ARG A 510 -16.04 4.17 -28.18
CA ARG A 510 -14.74 4.41 -27.53
C ARG A 510 -14.03 3.10 -27.19
N ALA A 511 -14.76 2.14 -26.63
CA ALA A 511 -14.19 0.85 -26.25
C ALA A 511 -13.67 0.04 -27.45
N LEU A 512 -14.25 0.21 -28.64
CA LEU A 512 -13.75 -0.41 -29.86
C LEU A 512 -12.45 0.24 -30.36
N ARG A 513 -12.32 1.56 -30.21
CA ARG A 513 -11.13 2.31 -30.65
C ARG A 513 -9.90 2.05 -29.77
N GLU A 514 -10.10 1.87 -28.47
CA GLU A 514 -9.02 1.56 -27.53
C GLU A 514 -8.47 0.14 -27.69
N ARG A 515 -9.20 -0.76 -28.36
CA ARG A 515 -8.82 -2.17 -28.57
C ARG A 515 -8.15 -2.44 -29.91
N LEU A 516 -8.10 -1.45 -30.81
CA LEU A 516 -7.39 -1.55 -32.09
C LEU A 516 -5.93 -1.12 -31.87
N PRO A 517 -4.93 -1.99 -32.16
CA PRO A 517 -3.55 -1.53 -32.20
C PRO A 517 -3.43 -0.49 -33.33
N GLY A 518 -2.88 0.68 -32.99
CA GLY A 518 -2.51 1.72 -33.96
C GLY A 518 -1.37 1.28 -34.87
#